data_AF-A0A2J8Q0T1-F1
#
_entry.id   AF-A0A2J8Q0T1-F1
#
_cell.length_a   1.000
_cell.length_b   1.000
_cell.length_c   1.000
_cell.angle_alpha   90.00
_cell.angle_beta   90.00
_cell.angle_gamma   90.00
#
_symmetry.space_group_name_H-M   'P 1'
#
loop_
_entity.id
_entity.type
_entity.pdbx_description
1 polymer ?
#
loop_
_entity_poly.entity_id
_entity_poly.type
_entity_poly.pdbx_seq_one_letter_code
_entity_poly.pdbx_strand_id
1 'polypeptide(L)'
;MPQAFLLGSIHEPAGALMEPQPCPGSLAESFLEEELRLNAELSQLQFSEPVGIIYNPVEYAWEPHRNYVTRYCQGPKEVLFLGMNPGPFGMAQTGVPFGEVSMVRDWL
;
A
#
# COMPACT_ATOMS: atom_id res chain seq x y z
N MET A 1 30.01 42.20 49.68
CA MET A 1 28.58 42.09 49.35
C MET A 1 28.42 42.02 47.84
N PRO A 2 28.23 40.84 47.23
CA PRO A 2 27.84 40.73 45.84
C PRO A 2 26.32 40.66 45.71
N GLN A 3 25.79 41.44 44.76
CA GLN A 3 24.37 41.53 44.40
C GLN A 3 23.87 40.25 43.73
N ALA A 4 22.60 39.94 43.98
CA ALA A 4 21.86 38.84 43.41
C ALA A 4 21.65 39.00 41.90
N PHE A 5 21.79 37.90 41.16
CA PHE A 5 21.20 37.73 39.83
C PHE A 5 20.17 36.60 39.89
N LEU A 6 19.02 36.87 39.27
CA LEU A 6 17.74 36.17 39.40
C LEU A 6 17.73 34.80 38.71
N LEU A 7 17.02 33.87 39.33
CA LEU A 7 16.69 32.52 38.90
C LEU A 7 15.96 32.54 37.54
N GLY A 8 16.56 31.95 36.51
CA GLY A 8 15.88 31.60 35.26
C GLY A 8 15.22 30.23 35.39
N SER A 9 13.91 30.19 35.21
CA SER A 9 13.07 29.00 35.25
C SER A 9 13.47 27.99 34.16
N ILE A 10 13.85 26.77 34.54
CA ILE A 10 14.00 25.65 33.62
C ILE A 10 12.60 25.05 33.46
N HIS A 11 11.94 25.37 32.35
CA HIS A 11 10.64 24.79 31.99
C HIS A 11 10.89 23.42 31.36
N GLU A 12 10.76 22.36 32.17
CA GLU A 12 10.54 21.00 31.68
C GLU A 12 9.12 20.93 31.10
N PRO A 13 8.92 20.60 29.80
CA PRO A 13 7.58 20.27 29.35
C PRO A 13 7.26 18.86 29.85
N ALA A 14 6.46 18.83 30.92
CA ALA A 14 5.74 17.66 31.36
C ALA A 14 4.83 17.13 30.24
N GLY A 15 4.94 15.83 29.97
CA GLY A 15 3.84 15.00 29.46
C GLY A 15 3.17 15.50 28.19
N ALA A 16 3.86 15.45 27.05
CA ALA A 16 3.15 15.17 25.82
C ALA A 16 2.61 13.74 25.95
N LEU A 17 1.30 13.63 26.20
CA LEU A 17 0.57 12.38 26.03
C LEU A 17 0.83 11.96 24.59
N MET A 18 1.69 10.94 24.45
CA MET A 18 1.95 10.29 23.18
C MET A 18 0.61 9.66 22.81
N GLU A 19 -0.14 10.34 21.95
CA GLU A 19 -1.27 9.76 21.23
C GLU A 19 -0.80 8.39 20.74
N PRO A 20 -1.54 7.29 21.01
CA PRO A 20 -1.15 5.99 20.53
C PRO A 20 -0.98 6.11 19.02
N GLN A 21 0.28 6.00 18.56
CA GLN A 21 0.57 5.82 17.15
C GLN A 21 -0.34 4.68 16.69
N PRO A 22 -1.16 4.88 15.64
CA PRO A 22 -1.99 3.81 15.15
C PRO A 22 -1.08 2.60 14.96
N CYS A 23 -1.47 1.47 15.54
CA CYS A 23 -0.78 0.21 15.26
C CYS A 23 -0.61 0.16 13.75
N PRO A 24 0.61 -0.06 13.21
CA PRO A 24 0.75 -0.20 11.77
C PRO A 24 -0.29 -1.22 11.34
N GLY A 25 -1.10 -0.86 10.34
CA GLY A 25 -2.08 -1.78 9.78
C GLY A 25 -1.41 -3.12 9.49
N SER A 26 -2.22 -4.17 9.34
CA SER A 26 -1.69 -5.46 8.88
C SER A 26 -0.83 -5.26 7.63
N LEU A 27 0.17 -6.11 7.40
CA LEU A 27 1.03 -5.99 6.20
C LEU A 27 0.20 -5.92 4.91
N ALA A 28 -0.95 -6.62 4.87
CA ALA A 28 -1.91 -6.55 3.79
C ALA A 28 -2.53 -5.15 3.61
N GLU A 29 -2.91 -4.47 4.70
CA GLU A 29 -3.45 -3.11 4.64
C GLU A 29 -2.41 -2.12 4.13
N SER A 30 -1.20 -2.15 4.68
CA SER A 30 -0.11 -1.29 4.20
C SER A 30 0.25 -1.56 2.73
N PHE A 31 0.20 -2.81 2.29
CA PHE A 31 0.43 -3.15 0.88
C PHE A 31 -0.66 -2.57 -0.03
N LEU A 32 -1.93 -2.71 0.36
CA LEU A 32 -3.06 -2.16 -0.40
C LEU A 32 -3.05 -0.63 -0.42
N GLU A 33 -2.65 0.03 0.68
CA GLU A 33 -2.48 1.48 0.73
C GLU A 33 -1.41 1.96 -0.26
N GLU A 34 -0.28 1.25 -0.36
CA GLU A 34 0.75 1.54 -1.34
C GLU A 34 0.27 1.33 -2.78
N GLU A 35 -0.54 0.30 -3.05
CA GLU A 35 -1.14 0.10 -4.38
C GLU A 35 -2.15 1.20 -4.74
N LEU A 36 -2.94 1.67 -3.77
CA LEU A 36 -3.85 2.80 -3.98
C LEU A 36 -3.08 4.10 -4.23
N ARG A 37 -1.97 4.34 -3.51
CA ARG A 37 -1.07 5.47 -3.76
C ARG A 37 -0.48 5.40 -5.16
N LEU A 38 0.01 4.23 -5.57
CA LEU A 38 0.55 4.02 -6.91
C LEU A 38 -0.52 4.25 -7.99
N ASN A 39 -1.74 3.73 -7.82
CA ASN A 39 -2.83 3.97 -8.76
C ASN A 39 -3.13 5.47 -8.91
N ALA A 40 -3.13 6.22 -7.80
CA ALA A 40 -3.31 7.66 -7.85
C ALA A 40 -2.20 8.35 -8.66
N GLU A 41 -0.94 7.96 -8.49
CA GLU A 41 0.19 8.48 -9.27
C GLU A 41 0.09 8.11 -10.76
N LEU A 42 -0.22 6.84 -11.06
CA LEU A 42 -0.39 6.34 -12.44
C LEU A 42 -1.53 7.04 -13.17
N SER A 43 -2.63 7.36 -12.48
CA SER A 43 -3.80 8.04 -13.07
C SER A 43 -3.48 9.43 -13.63
N GLN A 44 -2.36 10.05 -13.19
CA GLN A 44 -1.92 11.36 -13.66
C GLN A 44 -1.07 11.29 -14.93
N LEU A 45 -0.63 10.09 -15.33
CA LEU A 45 0.20 9.91 -16.50
C LEU A 45 -0.62 10.06 -17.79
N GLN A 46 -0.06 10.77 -18.74
CA GLN A 46 -0.60 10.91 -20.09
C GLN A 46 0.24 10.09 -21.04
N PHE A 47 -0.42 9.28 -21.87
CA PHE A 47 0.21 8.45 -22.87
C PHE A 47 -0.16 8.98 -24.25
N SER A 48 0.83 9.05 -25.13
CA SER A 48 0.64 9.39 -26.53
C SER A 48 0.56 8.13 -27.39
N GLU A 49 0.31 8.33 -28.69
CA GLU A 49 0.44 7.28 -29.70
C GLU A 49 1.77 6.50 -29.55
N PRO A 50 1.76 5.16 -29.75
CA PRO A 50 0.68 4.34 -30.27
C PRO A 50 -0.27 3.77 -29.19
N VAL A 51 -0.26 4.29 -27.96
CA VAL A 51 -1.08 3.76 -26.86
C VAL A 51 -2.54 4.21 -27.01
N GLY A 52 -3.40 3.32 -27.53
CA GLY A 52 -4.82 3.61 -27.70
C GLY A 52 -5.70 3.30 -26.48
N ILE A 53 -5.30 2.35 -25.64
CA ILE A 53 -6.10 1.86 -24.51
C ILE A 53 -5.19 1.53 -23.33
N ILE A 54 -5.63 1.90 -22.13
CA ILE A 54 -4.97 1.61 -20.86
C ILE A 54 -5.97 0.93 -19.95
N TYR A 55 -5.54 -0.14 -19.29
CA TYR A 55 -6.33 -0.85 -18.29
C TYR A 55 -5.57 -0.89 -16.97
N ASN A 56 -6.29 -0.66 -15.87
CA ASN A 56 -5.79 -0.86 -14.53
C ASN A 56 -6.64 -1.92 -13.79
N PRO A 57 -6.21 -3.21 -13.75
CA PRO A 57 -6.97 -4.25 -13.05
C PRO A 57 -7.09 -4.02 -11.55
N VAL A 58 -6.17 -3.28 -10.93
CA VAL A 58 -6.27 -2.96 -9.51
C VAL A 58 -7.46 -2.01 -9.24
N GLU A 59 -7.92 -1.26 -10.24
CA GLU A 59 -9.14 -0.44 -10.12
C GLU A 59 -10.42 -1.25 -10.40
N TYR A 60 -10.56 -1.84 -11.60
CA TYR A 60 -11.84 -2.47 -11.97
C TYR A 60 -12.02 -3.87 -11.39
N ALA A 61 -10.94 -4.57 -11.03
CA ALA A 61 -10.96 -5.87 -10.37
C ALA A 61 -10.45 -5.75 -8.92
N TRP A 62 -10.72 -4.61 -8.27
CA TRP A 62 -10.26 -4.32 -6.92
C TRP A 62 -10.72 -5.34 -5.88
N GLU A 63 -11.99 -5.76 -5.90
CA GLU A 63 -12.52 -6.69 -4.90
C GLU A 63 -11.77 -8.04 -4.85
N PRO A 64 -11.62 -8.79 -5.97
CA PRO A 64 -10.84 -10.03 -5.93
C PRO A 64 -9.36 -9.79 -5.63
N HIS A 65 -8.79 -8.67 -6.09
CA HIS A 65 -7.41 -8.31 -5.78
C HIS A 65 -7.20 -8.08 -4.27
N ARG A 66 -8.06 -7.27 -3.63
CA ARG A 66 -8.07 -7.03 -2.19
C ARG A 66 -8.23 -8.34 -1.42
N ASN A 67 -9.12 -9.22 -1.87
CA ASN A 67 -9.32 -10.54 -1.26
C ASN A 67 -8.05 -11.41 -1.33
N TYR A 68 -7.35 -11.40 -2.47
CA TYR A 68 -6.05 -12.08 -2.60
C TYR A 68 -5.01 -11.51 -1.62
N VAL A 69 -4.81 -10.19 -1.59
CA VAL A 69 -3.79 -9.57 -0.71
C VAL A 69 -4.10 -9.82 0.76
N THR A 70 -5.34 -9.56 1.19
CA THR A 70 -5.75 -9.78 2.59
C THR A 70 -5.65 -11.24 3.03
N ARG A 71 -5.86 -12.20 2.12
CA ARG A 71 -5.77 -13.63 2.43
C ARG A 71 -4.33 -14.12 2.52
N TYR A 72 -3.42 -13.69 1.63
CA TYR A 72 -2.07 -14.27 1.55
C TYR A 72 -0.93 -13.37 2.09
N CYS A 73 -1.20 -12.08 2.33
CA CYS A 73 -0.21 -11.11 2.80
C CYS A 73 -0.27 -10.85 4.33
N GLN A 74 -0.53 -11.89 5.13
CA GLN A 74 -0.74 -11.74 6.59
C GLN A 74 0.52 -11.48 7.43
N GLY A 75 1.71 -11.46 6.82
CA GLY A 75 2.98 -11.33 7.54
C GLY A 75 4.18 -11.27 6.58
N PRO A 76 5.38 -10.93 7.10
CA PRO A 76 6.56 -10.63 6.29
C PRO A 76 6.92 -11.80 5.35
N LYS A 77 7.44 -11.46 4.17
CA LYS A 77 7.85 -12.41 3.13
C LYS A 77 9.35 -12.31 2.91
N GLU A 78 10.06 -13.43 2.94
CA GLU A 78 11.48 -13.50 2.59
C GLU A 78 11.72 -13.40 1.08
N VAL A 79 10.72 -13.81 0.30
CA VAL A 79 10.79 -13.90 -1.16
C VAL A 79 9.59 -13.17 -1.77
N LEU A 80 9.86 -12.34 -2.78
CA LEU A 80 8.85 -11.70 -3.62
C LEU A 80 9.06 -12.15 -5.07
N PHE A 81 8.05 -12.79 -5.64
CA PHE A 81 8.01 -13.04 -7.08
C PHE A 81 7.44 -11.82 -7.79
N LEU A 82 8.15 -11.30 -8.79
CA LEU A 82 7.79 -10.08 -9.49
C LEU A 82 7.68 -10.34 -11.00
N GLY A 83 6.48 -10.15 -11.55
CA GLY A 83 6.24 -10.11 -12.99
C GLY A 83 6.46 -8.72 -13.58
N MET A 84 6.26 -8.56 -14.89
CA MET A 84 6.33 -7.25 -15.54
C MET A 84 5.02 -6.46 -15.38
N ASN A 85 3.92 -7.01 -15.91
CA ASN A 85 2.61 -6.36 -15.98
C ASN A 85 1.49 -7.39 -16.25
N PRO A 86 0.21 -7.03 -16.07
CA PRO A 86 -0.92 -7.91 -16.33
C PRO A 86 -0.95 -8.45 -17.76
N GLY A 87 -1.10 -9.77 -17.91
CA GLY A 87 -1.47 -10.40 -19.19
C GLY A 87 -2.99 -10.35 -19.43
N PRO A 88 -3.45 -10.35 -20.70
CA PRO A 88 -4.85 -10.11 -21.05
C PRO A 88 -5.81 -11.20 -20.57
N PHE A 89 -5.33 -12.43 -20.35
CA PHE A 89 -6.13 -13.59 -19.94
C PHE A 89 -5.83 -14.07 -18.51
N GLY A 90 -5.08 -13.27 -17.74
CA GLY A 90 -4.72 -13.56 -16.35
C GLY A 90 -5.21 -12.44 -15.44
N MET A 91 -4.25 -11.70 -14.86
CA MET A 91 -4.52 -10.60 -13.93
C MET A 91 -5.48 -9.53 -14.49
N ALA A 92 -5.48 -9.28 -15.81
CA ALA A 92 -6.43 -8.35 -16.42
C ALA A 92 -7.91 -8.82 -16.35
N GLN A 93 -8.15 -10.08 -16.00
CA GLN A 93 -9.50 -10.62 -15.81
C GLN A 93 -9.80 -10.85 -14.32
N THR A 94 -8.79 -11.24 -13.55
CA THR A 94 -8.97 -11.76 -12.18
C THR A 94 -8.53 -10.81 -11.08
N GLY A 95 -7.73 -9.79 -11.39
CA GLY A 95 -7.08 -8.94 -10.39
C GLY A 95 -5.92 -9.62 -9.65
N VAL A 96 -5.64 -10.91 -9.90
CA VAL A 96 -4.59 -11.67 -9.20
C VAL A 96 -3.31 -11.77 -10.07
N PRO A 97 -2.10 -11.48 -9.52
CA PRO A 97 -0.85 -11.66 -10.25
C PRO A 97 -0.69 -13.10 -10.77
N PHE A 98 -0.27 -13.26 -12.03
CA PHE A 98 -0.23 -14.56 -12.72
C PHE A 98 -1.56 -15.34 -12.68
N GLY A 99 -2.69 -14.64 -12.50
CA GLY A 99 -3.97 -15.23 -12.16
C GLY A 99 -4.74 -15.81 -13.34
N GLU A 100 -4.29 -16.96 -13.87
CA GLU A 100 -5.12 -17.81 -14.72
C GLU A 100 -6.42 -18.18 -13.98
N VAL A 101 -7.56 -18.08 -14.68
CA VAL A 101 -8.90 -18.10 -14.06
C VAL A 101 -9.16 -19.37 -13.26
N SER A 102 -8.84 -20.55 -13.80
CA SER A 102 -9.09 -21.81 -13.10
C SER A 102 -8.23 -21.95 -11.84
N MET A 103 -6.95 -21.55 -11.90
CA MET A 103 -6.06 -21.57 -10.74
C MET A 103 -6.50 -20.58 -9.65
N VAL A 104 -6.95 -19.39 -10.04
CA VAL A 104 -7.46 -18.41 -9.06
C VAL A 104 -8.72 -18.90 -8.39
N ARG A 105 -9.67 -19.48 -9.14
CA ARG A 105 -10.96 -19.91 -8.60
C ARG A 105 -10.86 -21.21 -7.80
N ASP A 106 -10.11 -22.18 -8.31
CA ASP A 106 -10.18 -23.57 -7.83
C ASP A 106 -9.04 -23.92 -6.86
N TRP A 107 -7.98 -23.12 -6.79
CA TRP A 107 -6.80 -23.41 -5.95
C TRP A 107 -6.51 -22.36 -4.86
N LEU A 108 -6.68 -21.07 -5.14
CA LEU A 108 -6.44 -20.00 -4.16
C LEU A 108 -7.57 -19.95 -3.10
#